data_AF-A0A699QM07-F1
#
_entry.id   AF-A0A699QM07-F1
#
_cell.length_a   1.000
_cell.length_b   1.000
_cell.length_c   1.000
_cell.angle_alpha   90.00
_cell.angle_beta   90.00
_cell.angle_gamma   90.00
#
_symmetry.space_group_name_H-M   'P 1'
#
loop_
_entity.id
_entity.type
_entity.pdbx_description
1 polymer ?
#
loop_
_entity_poly.entity_id
_entity_poly.type
_entity_poly.pdbx_seq_one_letter_code
_entity_poly.pdbx_strand_id
1 'polypeptide(L)'
;WIELVVGIVKSCSPNMLGDLNVTMKDLSCTIPGTIHHKVIGKDGYGKDITVGAAMILTNVSVFSPTPSKHYLNITMRNVVEVFRKDTVLGNGSG
;
A
#
# COMPACT_ATOMS: atom_id res chain seq x y z
N TRP A 1 -0.74 -10.97 13.35
CA TRP A 1 -1.22 -9.80 12.59
C TRP A 1 -0.57 -8.55 13.18
N ILE A 2 -0.42 -7.49 12.40
CA ILE A 2 0.04 -6.19 12.88
C ILE A 2 -1.20 -5.32 13.12
N GLU A 3 -1.33 -4.74 14.32
CA GLU A 3 -2.51 -3.98 14.73
C GLU A 3 -2.67 -2.67 13.93
N LEU A 4 -1.57 -1.96 13.69
CA LEU A 4 -1.52 -0.71 12.95
C LEU A 4 -0.27 -0.67 12.08
N VAL A 5 -0.44 -0.35 10.80
CA VAL A 5 0.65 0.00 9.88
C VAL A 5 0.34 1.36 9.29
N VAL A 6 1.24 2.31 9.48
CA VAL A 6 1.20 3.62 8.82
C VAL A 6 2.46 3.72 7.98
N GLY A 7 2.29 3.83 6.67
CA GLY A 7 3.43 3.81 5.77
C GLY A 7 3.15 4.46 4.43
N ILE A 8 4.25 4.79 3.74
CA ILE A 8 4.24 5.34 2.40
C ILE A 8 4.44 4.21 1.38
N VAL A 9 3.66 4.23 0.30
CA VAL A 9 3.86 3.36 -0.86
C VAL A 9 5.17 3.75 -1.56
N LYS A 10 6.18 2.90 -1.49
CA LYS A 10 7.47 3.09 -2.15
C LYS A 10 7.48 2.60 -3.59
N SER A 11 6.76 1.51 -3.87
CA SER A 11 6.56 0.97 -5.21
C SER A 11 5.23 0.23 -5.26
N CYS A 12 4.58 0.21 -6.41
CA CYS A 12 3.40 -0.61 -6.65
C CYS A 12 3.38 -1.10 -8.11
N SER A 13 3.11 -2.38 -8.32
CA SER A 13 3.00 -2.97 -9.66
C SER A 13 1.91 -4.05 -9.71
N PRO A 14 1.09 -4.10 -10.77
CA PRO A 14 0.11 -5.17 -10.93
C PRO A 14 0.80 -6.55 -10.96
N ASN A 15 0.14 -7.57 -10.42
CA ASN A 15 0.56 -8.95 -10.59
C ASN A 15 -0.35 -9.71 -11.57
N MET A 16 0.01 -10.95 -11.89
CA MET A 16 -0.70 -11.75 -12.91
C MET A 16 -2.09 -12.24 -12.46
N LEU A 17 -2.46 -12.02 -11.19
CA LEU A 17 -3.72 -12.48 -10.61
C LEU A 17 -4.73 -11.33 -10.40
N GLY A 18 -4.39 -10.12 -10.85
CA GLY A 18 -5.23 -8.93 -10.70
C GLY A 18 -5.08 -8.22 -9.36
N ASP A 19 -4.20 -8.69 -8.48
CA ASP A 19 -3.81 -7.98 -7.26
C ASP A 19 -2.65 -7.01 -7.57
N LEU A 20 -2.28 -6.19 -6.58
CA LEU A 20 -1.19 -5.23 -6.69
C LEU A 20 -0.06 -5.60 -5.72
N ASN A 21 1.13 -5.86 -6.24
CA ASN A 21 2.33 -5.95 -5.42
C ASN A 21 2.69 -4.54 -4.94
N VAL A 22 3.01 -4.40 -3.66
CA VAL A 22 3.34 -3.12 -3.04
C VAL A 22 4.59 -3.26 -2.18
N THR A 23 5.34 -2.17 -2.07
CA THR A 23 6.38 -2.03 -1.06
C THR A 23 6.01 -0.86 -0.16
N MET A 24 5.80 -1.12 1.12
CA MET A 24 5.46 -0.10 2.13
C MET A 24 6.71 0.31 2.89
N LYS A 25 6.84 1.60 3.19
CA LYS A 25 7.94 2.14 3.99
C LYS A 25 7.39 2.94 5.17
N ASP A 26 7.90 2.67 6.37
CA ASP A 26 7.73 3.54 7.53
C ASP A 26 9.08 4.19 7.91
N LEU A 27 9.19 4.74 9.12
CA LEU A 27 10.44 5.32 9.62
C LEU A 27 11.52 4.26 9.88
N SER A 28 11.13 3.01 10.12
CA SER A 28 12.02 1.95 10.59
C SER A 28 12.57 1.12 9.44
N CYS A 29 11.70 0.70 8.53
CA CYS A 29 12.05 -0.26 7.51
C CYS A 29 11.16 -0.15 6.26
N THR A 30 11.36 -1.10 5.37
CA THR A 30 10.57 -1.27 4.16
C THR A 30 10.15 -2.72 4.08
N ILE A 31 8.87 -2.97 3.82
CA ILE A 31 8.29 -4.31 3.79
C ILE A 31 7.47 -4.51 2.50
N PRO A 32 7.71 -5.61 1.76
CA PRO A 32 6.87 -5.94 0.61
C PRO A 32 5.49 -6.41 1.06
N GLY A 33 4.54 -6.42 0.15
CA GLY A 33 3.21 -6.95 0.39
C GLY A 33 2.39 -7.06 -0.88
N THR A 34 1.18 -7.56 -0.72
CA THR A 34 0.19 -7.68 -1.78
C THR A 34 -1.10 -7.02 -1.33
N ILE A 35 -1.70 -6.24 -2.22
CA ILE A 35 -3.00 -5.59 -2.05
C ILE A 35 -3.99 -6.34 -2.93
N HIS A 36 -5.00 -6.92 -2.29
CA HIS A 36 -6.04 -7.70 -2.94
C HIS A 36 -6.84 -6.86 -3.96
N HIS A 37 -7.23 -7.43 -5.10
CA HIS A 37 -7.90 -6.76 -6.22
C HIS A 37 -9.14 -5.93 -5.80
N LYS A 38 -9.88 -6.39 -4.78
CA LYS A 38 -11.04 -5.65 -4.23
C LYS A 38 -10.68 -4.27 -3.69
N VAL A 39 -9.46 -4.10 -3.16
CA VAL A 39 -8.96 -2.80 -2.65
C VAL A 39 -8.66 -1.85 -3.81
N ILE A 40 -8.18 -2.36 -4.94
CA ILE A 40 -7.81 -1.55 -6.12
C ILE A 40 -8.91 -1.52 -7.19
N GLY A 41 -10.06 -2.14 -6.91
CA GLY A 41 -11.20 -2.22 -7.81
C GLY A 41 -11.96 -0.90 -7.94
N LYS A 42 -13.05 -0.94 -8.72
CA LYS A 42 -13.86 0.24 -9.08
C LYS A 42 -14.34 1.06 -7.87
N ASP A 43 -14.72 0.37 -6.80
CA ASP A 43 -15.26 0.98 -5.56
C ASP A 43 -14.23 1.01 -4.42
N GLY A 44 -12.96 0.78 -4.75
CA GLY A 44 -11.85 0.80 -3.82
C GLY A 44 -10.96 2.04 -3.96
N TYR A 45 -9.73 1.91 -3.50
CA TYR A 45 -8.72 2.95 -3.42
C TYR A 45 -7.73 2.93 -4.60
N GLY A 46 -8.02 2.20 -5.68
CA GLY A 46 -7.06 1.95 -6.75
C GLY A 46 -6.47 3.20 -7.40
N LYS A 47 -7.25 4.29 -7.48
CA LYS A 47 -6.79 5.60 -8.01
C LYS A 47 -5.89 6.36 -7.04
N ASP A 48 -5.94 6.00 -5.76
CA ASP A 48 -5.30 6.72 -4.68
C ASP A 48 -3.97 6.05 -4.28
N ILE A 49 -3.91 4.73 -4.45
CA ILE A 49 -2.72 3.91 -4.21
C ILE A 49 -1.72 4.13 -5.35
N THR A 50 -0.88 5.12 -5.18
CA THR A 50 0.22 5.48 -6.09
C THR A 50 1.52 5.60 -5.31
N VAL A 51 2.67 5.62 -6.00
CA VAL A 51 3.96 5.84 -5.33
C VAL A 51 3.96 7.20 -4.62
N GLY A 52 4.22 7.17 -3.32
CA GLY A 52 4.18 8.33 -2.43
C GLY A 52 2.86 8.51 -1.67
N ALA A 53 1.82 7.72 -1.97
CA ALA A 53 0.60 7.71 -1.16
C ALA A 53 0.88 7.18 0.25
N ALA A 54 0.23 7.75 1.25
CA ALA A 54 0.25 7.24 2.62
C ALA A 54 -0.96 6.33 2.85
N MET A 55 -0.75 5.19 3.52
CA MET A 55 -1.82 4.26 3.85
C MET A 55 -1.84 4.02 5.35
N ILE A 56 -3.03 4.08 5.94
CA ILE A 56 -3.29 3.63 7.31
C ILE A 56 -4.01 2.29 7.22
N LEU A 57 -3.39 1.27 7.79
CA LEU A 57 -3.89 -0.09 7.77
C LEU A 57 -4.04 -0.64 9.19
N THR A 58 -5.05 -1.47 9.42
CA THR A 58 -5.27 -2.17 10.68
C THR A 58 -5.41 -3.67 10.50
N ASN A 59 -4.98 -4.42 11.52
CA ASN A 59 -5.15 -5.87 11.61
C ASN A 59 -4.63 -6.63 10.36
N VAL A 60 -3.48 -6.19 9.84
CA VAL A 60 -2.88 -6.73 8.61
C VAL A 60 -2.23 -8.08 8.91
N SER A 61 -2.47 -9.07 8.05
CA SER A 61 -1.78 -10.36 8.15
C SER A 61 -0.37 -10.26 7.58
N VAL A 62 0.59 -10.94 8.21
CA VAL A 62 1.96 -11.07 7.71
C VAL A 62 2.16 -12.51 7.26
N PHE A 63 2.59 -12.69 6.02
CA PHE A 63 2.99 -13.98 5.47
C PHE A 63 4.51 -14.09 5.47
N SER A 64 5.03 -15.16 6.06
CA SER A 64 6.47 -15.36 6.27
C SER A 64 6.94 -16.71 5.70
N PRO A 65 7.15 -16.82 4.39
CA PRO A 65 7.54 -18.10 3.79
C PRO A 65 8.91 -18.59 4.25
N THR A 66 9.78 -17.67 4.71
CA THR A 66 11.05 -17.98 5.37
C THR A 66 11.23 -17.04 6.57
N PRO A 67 12.13 -17.36 7.53
CA PRO A 67 12.38 -16.50 8.69
C PRO A 67 12.86 -15.07 8.37
N SER A 68 13.37 -14.85 7.15
CA SER A 68 13.92 -13.56 6.69
C SER A 68 13.04 -12.84 5.66
N LYS A 69 11.94 -13.45 5.22
CA LYS A 69 11.04 -12.88 4.21
C LYS A 69 9.68 -12.71 4.82
N HIS A 70 9.24 -11.46 4.91
CA HIS A 70 7.95 -11.09 5.49
C HIS A 70 7.18 -10.22 4.49
N TYR A 71 5.92 -10.54 4.29
CA TYR A 71 5.04 -9.88 3.33
C TYR A 71 3.74 -9.47 4.02
N LEU A 72 3.30 -8.22 3.79
CA LEU A 72 1.95 -7.81 4.18
C LEU A 72 0.91 -8.41 3.22
N ASN A 73 -0.18 -8.92 3.75
CA ASN A 73 -1.36 -9.29 2.97
C ASN A 73 -2.50 -8.31 3.28
N ILE A 74 -2.77 -7.39 2.37
CA ILE A 74 -3.65 -6.25 2.56
C ILE A 74 -4.97 -6.51 1.84
N THR A 75 -6.05 -6.49 2.61
CA THR A 75 -7.42 -6.69 2.12
C THR A 75 -8.29 -5.48 2.45
N MET A 76 -9.50 -5.41 1.90
CA MET A 76 -10.39 -4.25 2.09
C MET A 76 -10.67 -3.94 3.57
N ARG A 77 -10.86 -4.97 4.41
CA ARG A 77 -11.06 -4.83 5.86
C ARG A 77 -9.86 -4.24 6.60
N ASN A 78 -8.69 -4.23 5.98
CA ASN A 78 -7.48 -3.68 6.61
C ASN A 78 -7.33 -2.19 6.33
N VAL A 79 -7.89 -1.66 5.25
CA VAL A 79 -7.67 -0.27 4.85
C VAL A 79 -8.55 0.64 5.68
N VAL A 80 -7.91 1.50 6.47
CA VAL A 80 -8.60 2.55 7.23
C VAL A 80 -8.73 3.80 6.37
N GLU A 81 -7.63 4.23 5.74
CA GLU A 81 -7.58 5.45 4.94
C GLU A 81 -6.41 5.40 3.96
N VAL A 82 -6.56 6.07 2.80
CA VAL A 82 -5.48 6.25 1.82
C VAL A 82 -5.36 7.72 1.45
N PHE A 83 -4.23 8.33 1.79
CA PHE A 83 -3.91 9.70 1.43
C PHE A 83 -3.11 9.70 0.13
N ARG A 84 -3.61 10.40 -0.88
CA ARG A 84 -2.91 10.61 -2.14
C ARG A 84 -1.62 11.39 -1.90
N LYS A 85 -0.62 11.14 -2.75
CA LYS A 85 0.55 12.01 -2.82
C LYS A 85 0.09 13.40 -3.27
N ASP A 86 0.50 14.44 -2.54
CA ASP A 86 0.25 15.82 -2.95
C ASP A 86 0.81 16.06 -4.35
N THR A 87 -0.06 16.56 -5.23
CA THR A 87 0.38 17.10 -6.52
C THR A 87 0.67 18.56 -6.27
N VAL A 88 1.94 18.90 -6.01
CA VAL A 88 2.34 20.31 -6.07
C VAL A 88 2.17 20.72 -7.53
N LEU A 89 1.09 21.45 -7.84
CA LEU A 89 0.95 22.13 -9.12
C LEU A 89 2.14 23.08 -9.19
N GLY A 90 3.14 22.75 -10.02
CA GLY A 90 4.26 23.65 -10.27
C GLY A 90 3.69 25.00 -10.66
N ASN A 91 4.13 26.06 -9.98
CA ASN A 91 3.80 27.42 -10.39
C ASN A 91 4.20 27.55 -11.86
N GLY A 92 3.21 27.57 -12.75
CA GLY A 92 3.38 28.01 -14.12
C GLY A 92 3.77 29.48 -14.07
N SER A 93 5.07 29.75 -14.05
CA SER A 93 5.60 31.06 -14.37
C SER A 93 5.57 31.17 -15.90
N GLY A 94 4.73 32.08 -16.39
CA GLY A 94 4.63 32.48 -17.80
C GLY A 94 5.83 33.28 -18.30
#